data_AF-A0A968XDZ9-F1
#
_entry.id   AF-A0A968XDZ9-F1
#
_cell.length_a   1.000
_cell.length_b   1.000
_cell.length_c   1.000
_cell.angle_alpha   90.00
_cell.angle_beta   90.00
_cell.angle_gamma   90.00
#
_symmetry.space_group_name_H-M   'P 1'
#
loop_
_entity.id
_entity.type
_entity.pdbx_description
1 polymer ?
#
loop_
_entity_poly.entity_id
_entity_poly.type
_entity_poly.pdbx_seq_one_letter_code
_entity_poly.pdbx_strand_id
1 'polypeptide(L)'
;MAELVDLGRELDDRLSNRFIELDTAGYFLIYLDRTAGCICADHYSNTINDSGLACDPATGKPLPCNVKVERKPIAQFRARTAKELCIELFEKKANPITRLDHAAYLGREFVRAEMALFSDEDYIQD
;
A
#
# COMPACT_ATOMS: atom_id res chain seq x y z
N MET A 1 -8.80 11.71 -27.31
CA MET A 1 -8.04 11.88 -26.05
C MET A 1 -8.85 11.35 -24.87
N ALA A 2 -10.08 11.84 -24.62
CA ALA A 2 -10.97 11.29 -23.59
C ALA A 2 -11.20 9.78 -23.73
N GLU A 3 -11.55 9.30 -24.93
CA GLU A 3 -11.75 7.87 -25.22
C GLU A 3 -10.51 7.00 -24.92
N LEU A 4 -9.29 7.54 -25.14
CA LEU A 4 -8.05 6.83 -24.81
C LEU A 4 -7.84 6.72 -23.30
N VAL A 5 -8.20 7.78 -22.56
CA VAL A 5 -8.13 7.80 -21.09
C VAL A 5 -9.12 6.81 -20.50
N ASP A 6 -10.36 6.79 -21.00
CA ASP A 6 -11.41 5.89 -20.52
C ASP A 6 -11.04 4.42 -20.78
N LEU A 7 -10.59 4.09 -21.99
CA LEU A 7 -10.11 2.73 -22.32
C LEU A 7 -8.92 2.31 -21.45
N GLY A 8 -8.01 3.23 -21.15
CA GLY A 8 -6.89 2.99 -20.24
C GLY A 8 -7.35 2.64 -18.83
N ARG A 9 -8.30 3.40 -18.28
CA ARG A 9 -8.87 3.17 -16.93
C ARG A 9 -9.61 1.84 -16.84
N GLU A 10 -10.43 1.50 -17.83
CA GLU A 10 -11.13 0.21 -17.88
C GLU A 10 -10.16 -0.98 -17.94
N LEU A 11 -9.05 -0.82 -18.67
CA LEU A 11 -8.00 -1.82 -18.71
C LEU A 11 -7.33 -1.99 -17.35
N ASP A 12 -6.93 -0.90 -16.70
CA ASP A 12 -6.30 -0.92 -15.39
C ASP A 12 -7.23 -1.53 -14.33
N ASP A 13 -8.49 -1.12 -14.27
CA ASP A 13 -9.50 -1.68 -13.35
C ASP A 13 -9.62 -3.21 -13.52
N ARG A 14 -9.63 -3.69 -14.77
CA ARG A 14 -9.65 -5.13 -15.07
C ARG A 14 -8.36 -5.82 -14.63
N LEU A 15 -7.21 -5.18 -14.79
CA LEU A 15 -5.91 -5.74 -14.40
C LEU A 15 -5.71 -5.74 -12.87
N SER A 16 -6.33 -4.82 -12.13
CA SER A 16 -6.31 -4.78 -10.66
C SER A 16 -7.05 -5.95 -10.02
N ASN A 17 -7.98 -6.58 -10.73
CA ASN A 17 -8.71 -7.77 -10.25
C ASN A 17 -7.91 -9.09 -10.36
N ARG A 18 -6.67 -9.06 -10.85
CA ARG A 18 -5.87 -10.28 -10.98
C ARG A 18 -5.38 -10.76 -9.61
N PHE A 19 -5.18 -12.06 -9.50
CA PHE A 19 -4.52 -12.63 -8.33
C PHE A 19 -3.06 -12.15 -8.24
N ILE A 20 -2.65 -11.77 -7.04
CA ILE A 20 -1.26 -11.55 -6.65
C ILE A 20 -1.00 -12.29 -5.34
N GLU A 21 0.10 -13.01 -5.27
CA GLU A 21 0.51 -13.65 -4.02
C GLU A 21 0.88 -12.59 -2.99
N LEU A 22 0.57 -12.84 -1.71
CA LEU A 22 0.94 -11.95 -0.62
C LEU A 22 2.48 -11.89 -0.48
N ASP A 23 3.00 -10.69 -0.19
CA ASP A 23 4.39 -10.52 0.19
C ASP A 23 4.60 -10.99 1.63
N THR A 24 5.61 -11.83 1.87
CA THR A 24 5.88 -12.35 3.21
C THR A 24 6.23 -11.25 4.22
N ALA A 25 6.72 -10.10 3.77
CA ALA A 25 7.01 -8.97 4.65
C ALA A 25 5.76 -8.25 5.14
N GLY A 26 4.65 -8.31 4.40
CA GLY A 26 3.42 -7.61 4.77
C GLY A 26 2.67 -6.99 3.59
N TYR A 27 1.83 -6.00 3.91
CA TYR A 27 1.09 -5.18 2.95
C TYR A 27 1.11 -3.72 3.38
N PHE A 28 0.83 -2.82 2.44
CA PHE A 28 0.86 -1.38 2.68
C PHE A 28 -0.51 -0.75 2.48
N LEU A 29 -0.86 0.17 3.38
CA LEU A 29 -1.95 1.12 3.18
C LEU A 29 -1.35 2.47 2.81
N ILE A 30 -1.77 3.03 1.68
CA ILE A 30 -1.28 4.31 1.17
C ILE A 30 -2.38 5.36 1.31
N TYR A 31 -2.02 6.55 1.78
CA TYR A 31 -2.96 7.66 1.93
C TYR A 31 -2.25 9.01 1.90
N LEU A 32 -3.02 10.09 1.75
CA LEU A 32 -2.50 11.45 1.73
C LEU A 32 -2.75 12.15 3.07
N ASP A 33 -1.70 12.76 3.62
CA ASP A 33 -1.81 13.75 4.70
C ASP A 33 -1.66 15.13 4.06
N ARG A 34 -2.80 15.72 3.67
CA ARG A 34 -2.84 17.02 2.99
C ARG A 34 -2.41 18.17 3.88
N THR A 35 -2.67 18.07 5.19
CA THR A 35 -2.23 19.09 6.15
C THR A 35 -0.70 19.13 6.23
N ALA A 36 -0.05 17.97 6.24
CA ALA A 36 1.41 17.86 6.23
C ALA A 36 2.03 17.95 4.82
N GLY A 37 1.23 17.89 3.76
CA GLY A 37 1.70 17.88 2.37
C GLY A 37 2.53 16.65 2.04
N CYS A 38 2.12 15.46 2.49
CA CYS A 38 2.89 14.23 2.29
C CYS A 38 2.05 13.00 1.94
N ILE A 39 2.68 12.09 1.20
CA ILE A 39 2.23 10.72 0.96
C ILE A 39 2.64 9.89 2.18
N CYS A 40 1.71 9.11 2.70
CA CYS A 40 1.92 8.19 3.81
C CYS A 40 1.79 6.75 3.32
N ALA A 41 2.69 5.88 3.78
CA ALA A 41 2.61 4.43 3.57
C ALA A 41 2.79 3.72 4.90
N ASP A 42 1.72 3.10 5.39
CA ASP A 42 1.71 2.30 6.61
C ASP A 42 1.89 0.83 6.27
N HIS A 43 2.93 0.19 6.82
CA HIS A 43 3.24 -1.21 6.60
C HIS A 43 2.63 -2.10 7.69
N TYR A 44 1.95 -3.17 7.30
CA TYR A 44 1.27 -4.12 8.19
C TYR A 44 1.74 -5.55 7.91
N SER A 45 1.85 -6.38 8.96
CA SER A 45 2.23 -7.79 8.79
C SER A 45 1.11 -8.62 8.15
N ASN A 46 1.50 -9.63 7.36
CA ASN A 46 0.62 -10.68 6.86
C ASN A 46 0.50 -11.87 7.82
N THR A 47 0.64 -11.67 9.14
CA THR A 47 0.51 -12.78 10.10
C THR A 47 -0.87 -13.41 9.93
N ILE A 48 -0.91 -14.63 9.41
CA ILE A 48 -2.10 -15.40 9.11
C ILE A 48 -1.83 -16.80 9.69
N ASN A 49 -2.77 -17.37 10.43
CA ASN A 49 -2.62 -18.74 10.95
C ASN A 49 -2.94 -19.81 9.90
N ASP A 50 -2.73 -21.08 10.26
CA ASP A 50 -2.99 -22.27 9.41
C ASP A 50 -4.45 -22.39 8.93
N SER A 51 -5.38 -21.62 9.50
CA SER A 51 -6.79 -21.55 9.08
C SER A 51 -7.10 -20.38 8.13
N GLY A 52 -6.08 -19.65 7.68
CA GLY A 52 -6.24 -18.49 6.79
C GLY A 52 -6.77 -17.23 7.51
N LEU A 53 -6.79 -17.21 8.85
CA LEU A 53 -7.23 -16.04 9.62
C LEU A 53 -6.07 -15.12 9.90
N ALA A 54 -6.25 -13.83 9.62
CA ALA A 54 -5.30 -12.82 10.05
C ALA A 54 -5.13 -12.84 11.58
N CYS A 55 -3.90 -12.90 12.03
CA CYS A 55 -3.50 -13.01 13.42
C CYS A 55 -2.74 -11.76 13.86
N ASP A 56 -2.79 -11.51 15.15
CA ASP A 56 -1.93 -10.51 15.77
C ASP A 56 -0.45 -10.98 15.71
N PRO A 57 0.47 -10.18 15.15
CA PRO A 57 1.88 -10.56 15.01
C PRO A 57 2.63 -10.79 16.33
N ALA A 58 2.20 -10.18 17.43
CA ALA A 58 2.83 -10.34 18.73
C ALA A 58 2.33 -11.58 19.49
N THR A 59 1.07 -11.98 19.28
CA THR A 59 0.41 -13.05 20.04
C THR A 59 0.07 -14.30 19.23
N GLY A 60 0.10 -14.23 17.90
CA GLY A 60 -0.25 -15.31 16.99
C GLY A 60 -1.74 -15.70 16.98
N LYS A 61 -2.59 -14.99 17.74
CA LYS A 61 -4.02 -15.31 17.88
C LYS A 61 -4.84 -14.71 16.72
N PRO A 62 -5.87 -15.42 16.23
CA PRO A 62 -6.75 -14.89 15.19
C PRO A 62 -7.43 -13.60 15.65
N LEU A 63 -7.46 -12.62 14.75
CA LEU A 63 -8.15 -11.36 14.96
C LEU A 63 -9.67 -11.60 14.84
N PRO A 64 -10.46 -11.30 15.89
CA PRO A 64 -11.90 -11.54 15.86
C PRO A 64 -12.60 -10.72 14.76
N CYS A 65 -13.37 -11.36 13.89
CA CYS A 65 -14.12 -10.72 12.80
C CYS A 65 -15.20 -9.73 13.27
N ASN A 66 -15.63 -9.85 14.53
CA ASN A 66 -16.76 -9.09 15.10
C ASN A 66 -16.34 -7.91 15.98
N VAL A 67 -15.03 -7.68 16.12
CA VAL A 67 -14.49 -6.56 16.89
C VAL A 67 -13.59 -5.77 15.96
N LYS A 68 -13.77 -4.46 15.91
CA LYS A 68 -12.88 -3.56 15.19
C LYS A 68 -11.51 -3.61 15.87
N VAL A 69 -10.66 -4.56 15.48
CA VAL A 69 -9.29 -4.61 15.98
C VAL A 69 -8.51 -3.53 15.25
N GLU A 70 -8.11 -2.50 16.00
CA GLU A 70 -7.25 -1.43 15.50
C GLU A 70 -5.85 -2.02 15.26
N ARG A 71 -5.58 -2.43 14.01
CA ARG A 71 -4.25 -2.91 13.63
C ARG A 71 -3.28 -1.74 13.70
N LYS A 72 -2.16 -1.94 14.40
CA LYS A 72 -1.06 -0.98 14.39
C LYS A 72 -0.09 -1.31 13.27
N PRO A 73 0.36 -0.34 12.48
CA PRO A 73 1.40 -0.57 11.50
C PRO A 73 2.71 -0.96 12.19
N ILE A 74 3.46 -1.87 11.56
CA ILE A 74 4.78 -2.32 12.03
C ILE A 74 5.89 -1.35 11.59
N ALA A 75 5.61 -0.53 10.57
CA ALA A 75 6.44 0.60 10.17
C ALA A 75 5.56 1.66 9.48
N GLN A 76 5.97 2.91 9.56
CA GLN A 76 5.26 4.04 8.94
C GLN A 76 6.26 4.87 8.16
N PHE A 77 5.91 5.20 6.92
CA PHE A 77 6.74 5.97 6.01
C PHE A 77 5.98 7.21 5.54
N ARG A 78 6.68 8.33 5.43
CA ARG A 78 6.11 9.61 5.00
C ARG A 78 7.09 10.34 4.11
N ALA A 79 6.61 10.87 2.99
CA ALA A 79 7.45 11.57 2.02
C ALA A 79 6.63 12.57 1.21
N ARG A 80 7.29 13.57 0.64
CA ARG A 80 6.66 14.61 -0.19
C ARG A 80 6.56 14.20 -1.66
N THR A 81 7.36 13.23 -2.07
CA THR A 81 7.42 12.73 -3.45
C THR A 81 7.44 11.21 -3.47
N ALA A 82 7.00 10.62 -4.57
CA ALA A 82 7.07 9.18 -4.80
C ALA A 82 8.52 8.68 -4.73
N LYS A 83 9.46 9.46 -5.30
CA LYS A 83 10.89 9.15 -5.29
C LYS A 83 11.46 9.15 -3.87
N GLU A 84 11.13 10.17 -3.07
CA GLU A 84 11.55 10.22 -1.67
C GLU A 84 11.01 9.00 -0.92
N LEU A 85 9.73 8.63 -1.11
CA LEU A 85 9.14 7.48 -0.44
C LEU A 85 9.84 6.16 -0.81
N CYS A 86 10.17 5.97 -2.08
CA CYS A 86 10.96 4.83 -2.54
C CYS A 86 12.34 4.78 -1.87
N ILE A 87 13.05 5.91 -1.76
CA ILE A 87 14.35 5.96 -1.07
C ILE A 87 14.19 5.60 0.42
N GLU A 88 13.17 6.14 1.09
CA GLU A 88 12.87 5.77 2.48
C GLU A 88 12.64 4.25 2.63
N LEU A 89 11.86 3.65 1.74
CA LEU A 89 11.50 2.23 1.80
C LEU A 89 12.63 1.27 1.44
N PHE A 90 13.41 1.59 0.40
CA PHE A 90 14.37 0.65 -0.17
C PHE A 90 15.81 0.86 0.32
N GLU A 91 16.17 2.06 0.79
CA GLU A 91 17.56 2.40 1.11
C GLU A 91 17.83 2.60 2.61
N LYS A 92 16.84 3.03 3.40
CA LYS A 92 17.07 3.41 4.81
C LYS A 92 17.07 2.28 5.86
N LYS A 93 17.17 1.02 5.40
CA LYS A 93 17.14 -0.24 6.17
C LYS A 93 15.76 -0.63 6.73
N ALA A 94 15.60 -1.95 6.91
CA ALA A 94 14.40 -2.77 6.75
C ALA A 94 14.17 -3.07 5.26
N ASN A 95 13.98 -4.35 4.91
CA ASN A 95 13.56 -4.77 3.57
C ASN A 95 12.07 -5.09 3.66
N PRO A 96 11.18 -4.06 3.66
CA PRO A 96 9.76 -4.26 3.95
C PRO A 96 9.00 -4.84 2.74
N ILE A 97 9.69 -5.13 1.64
CA ILE A 97 9.14 -5.67 0.40
C ILE A 97 10.08 -6.78 -0.07
N THR A 98 9.59 -8.01 -0.16
CA THR A 98 10.39 -9.17 -0.60
C THR A 98 10.11 -9.57 -2.04
N ARG A 99 9.06 -9.02 -2.66
CA ARG A 99 8.66 -9.37 -4.02
C ARG A 99 8.73 -8.19 -5.00
N LEU A 100 9.24 -8.45 -6.20
CA LEU A 100 9.42 -7.43 -7.24
C LEU A 100 8.10 -6.92 -7.83
N ASP A 101 7.08 -7.78 -7.93
CA ASP A 101 5.73 -7.40 -8.36
C ASP A 101 5.08 -6.42 -7.37
N HIS A 102 5.30 -6.62 -6.07
CA HIS A 102 4.87 -5.68 -5.02
C HIS A 102 5.65 -4.37 -5.07
N ALA A 103 6.97 -4.40 -5.26
CA ALA A 103 7.77 -3.19 -5.43
C ALA A 103 7.30 -2.36 -6.64
N ALA A 104 6.97 -3.01 -7.76
CA ALA A 104 6.44 -2.36 -8.95
C ALA A 104 5.04 -1.77 -8.72
N TYR A 105 4.17 -2.49 -8.01
CA TYR A 105 2.85 -1.99 -7.60
C TYR A 105 2.98 -0.71 -6.75
N LEU A 106 3.80 -0.75 -5.69
CA LEU A 106 4.00 0.39 -4.80
C LEU A 106 4.55 1.61 -5.54
N GLY A 107 5.51 1.42 -6.44
CA GLY A 107 6.01 2.52 -7.27
C GLY A 107 4.92 3.21 -8.08
N ARG A 108 3.98 2.45 -8.68
CA ARG A 108 2.82 3.01 -9.39
C ARG A 108 1.91 3.79 -8.45
N GLU A 109 1.58 3.19 -7.31
CA GLU A 109 0.70 3.82 -6.32
C GLU A 109 1.29 5.10 -5.75
N PHE A 110 2.59 5.15 -5.49
CA PHE A 110 3.24 6.36 -4.99
C PHE A 110 3.22 7.50 -6.00
N VAL A 111 3.40 7.21 -7.30
CA VAL A 111 3.29 8.22 -8.35
C VAL A 111 1.84 8.73 -8.45
N ARG A 112 0.84 7.85 -8.38
CA ARG A 112 -0.58 8.25 -8.37
C ARG A 112 -0.92 9.12 -7.15
N ALA A 113 -0.44 8.74 -5.97
CA ALA A 113 -0.61 9.51 -4.75
C ALA A 113 0.09 10.88 -4.83
N GLU A 114 1.32 10.94 -5.37
CA GLU A 114 2.03 12.20 -5.61
C GLU A 114 1.25 13.13 -6.54
N MET A 115 0.76 12.61 -7.67
CA MET A 115 -0.03 13.38 -8.62
C MET A 115 -1.29 13.95 -7.96
N ALA A 116 -2.05 13.11 -7.25
CA ALA A 116 -3.26 13.51 -6.53
C ALA A 116 -2.98 14.52 -5.40
N LEU A 117 -1.84 14.42 -4.73
CA LEU A 117 -1.41 15.40 -3.73
C LEU A 117 -1.12 16.76 -4.37
N PHE A 118 -0.44 16.78 -5.52
CA PHE A 118 -0.05 18.02 -6.20
C PHE A 118 -1.19 18.68 -6.98
N SER A 119 -2.15 17.90 -7.49
CA SER A 119 -3.33 18.41 -8.20
C SER A 119 -4.52 18.72 -7.27
N ASP A 120 -4.40 18.39 -5.98
CA ASP A 120 -5.50 18.41 -5.01
C ASP A 120 -6.71 17.52 -5.41
N GLU A 121 -6.45 16.45 -6.15
CA GLU A 121 -7.46 15.45 -6.54
C GLU A 121 -7.52 14.29 -5.55
N ASP A 122 -8.63 13.55 -5.54
CA ASP A 122 -8.78 12.37 -4.69
C ASP A 122 -7.83 11.23 -5.10
N TYR A 123 -7.23 10.60 -4.08
CA TYR A 123 -6.43 9.39 -4.25
C TYR A 123 -7.19 8.20 -3.66
N ILE A 124 -7.35 7.15 -4.46
CA ILE A 124 -7.85 5.85 -4.03
C ILE A 124 -6.84 4.81 -4.48
N GLN A 125 -6.30 4.08 -3.51
CA GLN A 125 -5.39 2.97 -3.76
C GLN A 125 -6.10 1.86 -4.57
N ASP A 126 -5.41 1.30 -5.56
CA ASP A 126 -5.87 0.15 -6.36
C ASP A 126 -6.13 -1.10 -5.49
#